data_AF-A0A497G684-F1
#
_entry.id   AF-A0A497G684-F1
#
_cell.length_a   1.000
_cell.length_b   1.000
_cell.length_c   1.000
_cell.angle_alpha   90.00
_cell.angle_beta   90.00
_cell.angle_gamma   90.00
#
_symmetry.space_group_name_H-M   'P 1'
#
loop_
_entity.id
_entity.type
_entity.pdbx_description
1 polymer ?
#
loop_
_entity_poly.entity_id
_entity_poly.type
_entity_poly.pdbx_seq_one_letter_code
_entity_poly.pdbx_strand_id
1 'polypeptide(L)'
;MISDKVINIKLKDLRDLGRFAYSLASTGQSIYIIHYNKFRKYIYGIFMIFRDYYKYYGIPMFYYVILNEPIQGSYLLVKVDDLGEKIEFSNGCKPGWIHIPI
;
A
#
# COMPACT_ATOMS: atom_id res chain seq x y z
N MET A 1 20.26 10.96 18.40
CA MET A 1 18.99 10.30 18.07
C MET A 1 18.63 10.76 16.66
N ILE A 2 18.95 9.95 15.65
CA ILE A 2 18.72 10.34 14.26
C ILE A 2 17.20 10.26 14.04
N SER A 3 16.56 11.42 13.93
CA SER A 3 15.18 11.51 13.47
C SER A 3 15.20 11.30 11.96
N ASP A 4 15.37 10.06 11.51
CA ASP A 4 15.33 9.75 10.08
C ASP A 4 13.97 10.16 9.51
N LYS A 5 14.01 11.11 8.58
CA LYS A 5 12.84 11.83 8.09
C LYS A 5 12.09 10.96 7.07
N VAL A 6 11.13 10.18 7.55
CA VAL A 6 10.16 9.50 6.67
C VAL A 6 9.18 10.51 6.08
N ILE A 7 9.07 10.54 4.76
CA ILE A 7 8.06 11.35 4.08
C ILE A 7 6.74 10.60 4.12
N ASN A 8 5.79 11.13 4.87
CA ASN A 8 4.45 10.57 5.00
C ASN A 8 3.54 11.17 3.93
N ILE A 9 2.99 10.34 3.05
CA ILE A 9 2.12 10.75 1.95
C ILE A 9 0.74 10.15 2.21
N LYS A 10 -0.19 11.00 2.65
CA LYS A 10 -1.58 10.58 2.88
C LYS A 10 -2.32 10.50 1.56
N LEU A 11 -2.84 9.32 1.25
CA LEU A 11 -3.70 9.07 0.11
C LEU A 11 -5.16 9.41 0.43
N LYS A 12 -5.95 9.66 -0.62
CA LYS A 12 -7.35 10.04 -0.47
C LYS A 12 -8.19 8.88 0.06
N ASP A 13 -8.02 7.69 -0.52
CA ASP A 13 -8.80 6.50 -0.21
C ASP A 13 -8.03 5.21 -0.50
N LEU A 14 -8.70 4.07 -0.27
CA LEU A 14 -8.14 2.74 -0.51
C LEU A 14 -7.89 2.43 -1.98
N ARG A 15 -8.63 3.07 -2.90
CA ARG A 15 -8.40 2.84 -4.33
C ARG A 15 -7.08 3.40 -4.76
N ASP A 16 -6.75 4.59 -4.28
CA ASP A 16 -5.44 5.19 -4.53
C ASP A 16 -4.30 4.34 -3.92
N LEU A 17 -4.50 3.75 -2.73
CA LEU A 17 -3.53 2.80 -2.16
C LEU A 17 -3.41 1.54 -3.03
N GLY A 18 -4.52 1.00 -3.51
CA GLY A 18 -4.53 -0.18 -4.38
C GLY A 18 -3.89 0.06 -5.74
N ARG A 19 -4.08 1.23 -6.35
CA ARG A 19 -3.39 1.63 -7.59
C ARG A 19 -1.89 1.74 -7.40
N PHE A 20 -1.48 2.33 -6.28
CA PHE A 20 -0.06 2.44 -5.94
C PHE A 20 0.55 1.06 -5.67
N ALA A 21 -0.15 0.20 -4.93
CA ALA A 21 0.27 -1.17 -4.72
C ALA A 21 0.39 -1.93 -6.05
N TYR A 22 -0.62 -1.83 -6.91
CA TYR A 22 -0.64 -2.46 -8.22
C TYR A 22 0.54 -2.01 -9.09
N SER A 23 0.84 -0.71 -9.13
CA SER A 23 1.96 -0.22 -9.95
C SER A 23 3.29 -0.81 -9.48
N LEU A 24 3.53 -0.90 -8.18
CA LEU A 24 4.77 -1.47 -7.63
C LEU A 24 4.85 -2.98 -7.84
N ALA A 25 3.78 -3.71 -7.52
CA ALA A 25 3.73 -5.16 -7.72
C ALA A 25 3.94 -5.53 -9.19
N SER A 26 3.37 -4.75 -10.12
CA SER A 26 3.55 -4.95 -11.56
C SER A 26 4.99 -4.75 -12.04
N THR A 27 5.81 -4.01 -11.30
CA THR A 27 7.26 -3.88 -11.56
C THR A 27 8.10 -5.01 -10.95
N GLY A 28 7.46 -6.04 -10.40
CA GLY A 28 8.12 -7.18 -9.76
C GLY A 28 8.61 -6.91 -8.34
N GLN A 29 8.26 -5.77 -7.75
CA GLN A 29 8.60 -5.49 -6.36
C GLN A 29 7.70 -6.31 -5.42
N SER A 30 8.32 -7.03 -4.49
CA SER A 30 7.61 -7.62 -3.36
C SER A 30 7.17 -6.49 -2.43
N ILE A 31 5.86 -6.28 -2.34
CA ILE A 31 5.26 -5.26 -1.50
C ILE A 31 4.27 -5.88 -0.52
N TYR A 32 4.07 -5.19 0.59
CA TYR A 32 3.08 -5.51 1.60
C TYR A 32 2.53 -4.21 2.17
N ILE A 33 1.30 -4.27 2.66
CA ILE A 33 0.67 -3.20 3.41
C ILE A 33 1.02 -3.42 4.88
N ILE A 34 1.40 -2.35 5.55
CA ILE A 34 1.58 -2.30 7.00
C ILE A 34 0.29 -1.76 7.58
N HIS A 35 -0.26 -2.47 8.56
CA HIS A 35 -1.44 -2.05 9.29
C HIS A 35 -1.14 -1.77 10.77
N TYR A 36 -1.66 -0.65 11.28
CA TYR A 36 -1.69 -0.37 12.73
C TYR A 36 -2.88 0.51 13.13
N ASN A 37 -3.23 0.48 14.41
CA ASN A 37 -4.25 1.36 14.99
C ASN A 37 -3.60 2.52 15.76
N LYS A 38 -4.16 3.72 15.62
CA LYS A 38 -3.80 4.87 16.44
C LYS A 38 -5.04 5.71 16.72
N PHE A 39 -5.37 5.92 18.00
CA PHE A 39 -6.53 6.73 18.43
C PHE A 39 -7.85 6.35 17.74
N ARG A 40 -8.16 5.05 17.66
CA ARG A 40 -9.36 4.50 16.97
C ARG A 40 -9.43 4.83 15.47
N LYS A 41 -8.30 5.16 14.86
CA LYS A 41 -8.12 5.22 13.42
C LYS A 41 -7.28 4.03 12.98
N TYR A 42 -7.64 3.45 11.85
CA TYR A 42 -6.95 2.31 11.27
C TYR A 42 -6.11 2.81 10.10
N ILE A 43 -4.80 2.64 10.20
CA ILE A 43 -3.85 3.12 9.21
C ILE A 43 -3.39 1.90 8.41
N TYR A 44 -3.38 2.06 7.09
CA TYR A 44 -2.89 1.08 6.14
C TYR A 44 -1.94 1.80 5.19
N GLY A 45 -0.73 1.30 5.02
CA GLY A 45 0.20 1.95 4.11
C GLY A 45 1.33 1.07 3.62
N ILE A 46 1.95 1.50 2.53
CA ILE A 46 3.10 0.83 1.92
C ILE A 46 4.33 1.67 2.24
N PHE A 47 5.35 1.00 2.79
CA PHE A 47 6.65 1.59 3.01
C PHE A 47 7.56 1.30 1.81
N MET A 48 8.25 2.31 1.32
CA MET A 48 9.21 2.13 0.23
C MET A 48 10.41 3.06 0.35
N ILE A 49 11.49 2.66 -0.32
CA ILE A 49 12.73 3.43 -0.40
C ILE A 49 13.04 3.64 -1.88
N PHE A 50 12.99 4.88 -2.35
CA PHE A 50 13.39 5.22 -3.72
C PHE A 50 14.92 5.30 -3.83
N ARG A 51 15.55 4.17 -4.17
CA ARG A 51 17.02 4.02 -4.19
C ARG A 51 17.71 4.93 -5.20
N ASP A 52 17.07 5.21 -6.33
CA ASP A 52 17.69 5.97 -7.44
C ASP A 52 17.64 7.49 -7.27
N TYR A 53 17.05 7.98 -6.18
CA TYR A 53 17.03 9.41 -5.88
C TYR A 53 18.39 9.82 -5.26
N TYR A 54 19.40 9.90 -6.13
CA TYR A 54 20.84 10.01 -5.86
C TYR A 54 21.26 11.06 -4.83
N LYS A 55 20.47 12.13 -4.63
CA LYS A 55 20.81 13.23 -3.71
C LYS A 55 20.56 12.91 -2.23
N TYR A 56 19.78 11.88 -1.90
CA TYR A 56 19.29 11.65 -0.53
C TYR A 56 19.49 10.20 -0.01
N TYR A 57 20.36 9.39 -0.63
CA TYR A 57 20.65 8.02 -0.17
C TYR A 57 19.42 7.12 -0.01
N GLY A 58 18.37 7.37 -0.80
CA GLY A 58 17.09 6.70 -0.67
C GLY A 58 16.19 7.33 0.39
N ILE A 59 15.23 8.14 -0.04
CA ILE A 59 14.25 8.74 0.87
C ILE A 59 13.21 7.66 1.24
N PRO A 60 13.02 7.35 2.53
CA PRO A 60 11.94 6.48 2.97
C PRO A 60 10.61 7.23 2.85
N MET A 61 9.67 6.62 2.16
CA MET A 61 8.32 7.15 1.97
C MET A 61 7.28 6.17 2.47
N PHE A 62 6.28 6.70 3.19
CA PHE A 62 5.16 5.94 3.70
C PHE A 62 3.87 6.47 3.08
N TYR A 63 3.32 5.71 2.13
CA TYR A 63 2.07 6.04 1.44
C TYR A 63 0.93 5.36 2.18
N TYR A 64 -0.01 6.11 2.72
CA TYR A 64 -0.99 5.56 3.65
C TYR A 64 -2.37 6.17 3.52
N VAL A 65 -3.37 5.37 3.89
CA VAL A 65 -4.76 5.80 4.07
C VAL A 65 -5.17 5.64 5.54
N ILE A 66 -6.13 6.45 5.96
CA ILE A 66 -6.74 6.35 7.28
C ILE A 66 -8.20 5.95 7.11
N LEU A 67 -8.59 4.87 7.79
CA LEU A 67 -9.97 4.38 7.83
C LEU A 67 -10.55 4.54 9.23
N ASN A 68 -11.88 4.65 9.29
CA ASN A 68 -12.63 4.68 10.54
C ASN A 68 -12.94 3.27 11.06
N GLU A 69 -12.85 2.27 10.20
CA GLU A 69 -13.15 0.87 10.47
C GLU A 69 -11.99 -0.02 9.96
N PRO A 70 -11.77 -1.19 10.58
CA PRO A 70 -10.75 -2.12 10.13
C PRO A 70 -11.19 -2.82 8.84
N ILE A 71 -10.24 -3.03 7.95
CA ILE A 71 -10.39 -3.95 6.82
C ILE A 71 -10.54 -5.37 7.34
N GLN A 72 -11.47 -6.12 6.75
CA GLN A 72 -11.64 -7.55 6.97
C GLN A 72 -10.94 -8.32 5.85
N GLY A 73 -9.88 -9.04 6.18
CA GLY A 73 -9.07 -9.79 5.21
C GLY A 73 -7.58 -9.69 5.51
N SER A 74 -6.81 -10.64 4.97
CA SER A 74 -5.34 -10.66 5.06
C SER A 74 -4.65 -10.18 3.78
N TYR A 75 -5.42 -9.92 2.71
CA TYR A 75 -4.91 -9.49 1.42
C TYR A 75 -5.79 -8.38 0.83
N LEU A 76 -5.13 -7.40 0.22
CA LEU A 76 -5.72 -6.50 -0.77
C LEU A 76 -5.55 -7.15 -2.15
N LEU A 77 -6.67 -7.44 -2.81
CA LEU A 77 -6.70 -7.96 -4.17
C LEU A 77 -6.99 -6.82 -5.15
N VAL A 78 -6.16 -6.69 -6.17
CA VAL A 78 -6.31 -5.67 -7.22
C VAL A 78 -6.33 -6.34 -8.58
N LYS A 79 -7.33 -6.00 -9.39
CA LYS A 79 -7.43 -6.39 -10.80
C LYS A 79 -7.67 -5.15 -11.65
N VAL A 80 -6.88 -5.03 -12.72
CA VAL A 80 -7.05 -4.01 -13.75
C VAL A 80 -7.12 -4.74 -15.08
N ASP A 81 -8.24 -4.61 -15.77
CA ASP A 81 -8.49 -5.19 -17.09
C ASP A 81 -9.36 -4.24 -17.94
N ASP A 82 -9.75 -4.67 -19.15
CA ASP A 82 -10.56 -3.87 -20.07
C ASP A 82 -11.96 -3.51 -19.52
N LEU A 83 -12.42 -4.20 -18.45
CA LEU A 83 -13.67 -3.90 -17.76
C LEU A 83 -13.48 -2.85 -16.64
N GLY A 84 -12.24 -2.47 -16.37
CA GLY A 84 -11.87 -1.43 -15.42
C GLY A 84 -11.06 -1.94 -14.22
N GLU A 85 -11.17 -1.20 -13.12
CA GLU A 85 -10.44 -1.45 -11.88
C GLU A 85 -11.36 -2.08 -10.83
N LYS A 86 -10.92 -3.19 -10.24
CA LYS A 86 -11.57 -3.84 -9.10
C LYS A 86 -10.61 -4.01 -7.95
N ILE A 87 -11.10 -3.68 -6.75
CA ILE A 87 -10.36 -3.77 -5.51
C ILE A 87 -11.22 -4.50 -4.49
N GLU A 88 -10.65 -5.54 -3.87
CA GLU A 88 -11.34 -6.38 -2.89
C GLU A 88 -10.42 -6.78 -1.75
N PHE A 89 -11.00 -7.17 -0.62
CA PHE A 89 -10.26 -7.77 0.50
C PHE A 89 -10.60 -9.25 0.64
N SER A 90 -9.60 -10.06 0.95
CA SER A 90 -9.78 -11.51 1.08
C SER A 90 -8.80 -12.13 2.08
N ASN A 91 -9.12 -13.34 2.54
CA ASN A 91 -8.21 -14.19 3.32
C ASN A 91 -7.35 -15.10 2.42
N GLY A 92 -7.42 -14.94 1.10
CA GLY A 92 -6.63 -15.73 0.15
C GLY A 92 -6.48 -15.05 -1.21
N CYS A 93 -5.77 -15.74 -2.11
CA CYS A 93 -5.48 -15.25 -3.45
C CYS A 93 -6.58 -15.65 -4.45
N LYS A 94 -6.74 -14.85 -5.52
CA LYS A 94 -7.62 -15.16 -6.66
C LYS A 94 -6.78 -15.25 -7.95
N PRO A 95 -6.99 -16.26 -8.82
CA PRO A 95 -6.30 -16.34 -10.11
C PRO A 95 -6.54 -15.10 -10.96
N GLY A 96 -5.47 -14.54 -11.54
CA GLY A 96 -5.55 -13.33 -12.37
C GLY A 96 -5.69 -12.02 -11.59
N TRP A 97 -5.49 -12.04 -10.26
CA TRP A 97 -5.44 -10.86 -9.41
C TRP A 97 -4.05 -10.68 -8.82
N ILE A 98 -3.61 -9.43 -8.68
CA ILE A 98 -2.48 -9.10 -7.81
C ILE A 98 -2.97 -9.23 -6.37
N HIS A 99 -2.17 -9.88 -5.54
CA HIS A 99 -2.45 -10.09 -4.12
C HIS A 99 -1.37 -9.41 -3.30
N ILE A 100 -1.76 -8.39 -2.54
CA ILE A 100 -0.88 -7.64 -1.65
C ILE A 100 -1.22 -8.01 -0.21
N PRO A 101 -0.30 -8.66 0.54
CA PRO A 101 -0.51 -8.97 1.95
C PRO A 101 -0.73 -7.70 2.78
N ILE A 102 -1.57 -7.78 3.81
CA ILE A 102 -1.85 -6.73 4.82
C ILE A 102 -1.31 -7.15 6.18
#